data_AF-A0AAE5UX35-F1
#
_entry.id   AF-A0AAE5UX35-F1
#
_cell.length_a   1.000
_cell.length_b   1.000
_cell.length_c   1.000
_cell.angle_alpha   90.00
_cell.angle_beta   90.00
_cell.angle_gamma   90.00
#
_symmetry.space_group_name_H-M   'P 1'
#
loop_
_entity.id
_entity.type
_entity.pdbx_description
1 polymer ?
#
loop_
_entity_poly.entity_id
_entity_poly.type
_entity_poly.pdbx_seq_one_letter_code
_entity_poly.pdbx_strand_id
1 'polypeptide(L)'
;MDFTNPLVYGAPAFIAFILLELTYSKTHGDDDLYDWKDFAASSAMGIGSAIIGPLLKVILLVVLFEWAYELFNPMVDGVRTNIMGYESFGYAWYVWLLCQLADDFTYYWFHRANHEIRILWAAHIVHHSSDNFNLGTAIRNG
;
A
#
# COMPACT_ATOMS: atom_id res chain seq x y z
N MET A 1 -9.98 8.87 21.44
CA MET A 1 -10.96 8.97 20.33
C MET A 1 -11.01 7.59 19.70
N ASP A 2 -12.17 6.95 19.67
CA ASP A 2 -12.35 5.74 18.87
C ASP A 2 -12.51 6.17 17.42
N PHE A 3 -11.45 5.98 16.63
CA PHE A 3 -11.52 6.17 15.19
C PHE A 3 -12.04 4.89 14.57
N THR A 4 -13.21 4.96 13.94
CA THR A 4 -13.71 3.84 13.15
C THR A 4 -12.74 3.57 12.02
N ASN A 5 -12.29 2.32 11.90
CA ASN A 5 -11.41 1.92 10.82
C ASN A 5 -12.10 2.21 9.47
N PRO A 6 -11.54 3.09 8.61
CA PRO A 6 -12.18 3.47 7.36
C PRO A 6 -12.41 2.29 6.41
N LEU A 7 -11.65 1.19 6.56
CA LEU A 7 -11.84 -0.04 5.78
C LEU A 7 -13.19 -0.70 6.03
N VAL A 8 -13.80 -0.50 7.20
CA VAL A 8 -15.13 -1.04 7.54
C VAL A 8 -16.20 -0.53 6.56
N TYR A 9 -16.04 0.69 6.05
CA TYR A 9 -16.97 1.29 5.08
C TYR A 9 -16.39 1.30 3.67
N GLY A 10 -15.08 1.51 3.52
CA GLY A 10 -14.41 1.59 2.22
C GLY A 10 -14.47 0.27 1.44
N ALA A 11 -14.20 -0.86 2.10
CA ALA A 11 -14.23 -2.16 1.43
C ALA A 11 -15.62 -2.55 0.90
N PRO A 12 -16.72 -2.50 1.70
CA PRO A 12 -18.04 -2.83 1.16
C PRO A 12 -18.52 -1.82 0.11
N ALA A 13 -18.19 -0.52 0.24
CA ALA A 13 -18.51 0.46 -0.78
C ALA A 13 -17.80 0.16 -2.11
N PHE A 14 -16.52 -0.20 -2.06
CA PHE A 14 -15.75 -0.58 -3.24
C PHE A 14 -16.33 -1.82 -3.94
N ILE A 15 -16.68 -2.86 -3.17
CA ILE A 15 -17.36 -4.06 -3.70
C ILE A 15 -18.71 -3.69 -4.32
N ALA A 16 -19.50 -2.84 -3.67
CA ALA A 16 -20.78 -2.38 -4.21
C ALA A 16 -20.61 -1.65 -5.54
N PHE A 17 -19.58 -0.81 -5.69
CA PHE A 17 -19.29 -0.14 -6.95
C PHE A 17 -18.84 -1.10 -8.05
N ILE A 18 -18.04 -2.13 -7.74
CA ILE A 18 -17.71 -3.19 -8.70
C ILE A 18 -18.98 -3.91 -9.18
N LEU A 19 -19.87 -4.29 -8.25
CA LEU A 19 -21.13 -4.96 -8.59
C LEU A 19 -22.05 -4.08 -9.44
N LEU A 20 -22.10 -2.78 -9.12
CA LEU A 20 -22.84 -1.79 -9.89
C LEU A 20 -22.29 -1.67 -11.32
N GLU A 21 -20.98 -1.57 -11.47
CA GLU A 21 -20.31 -1.46 -12.77
C GLU A 21 -20.45 -2.74 -13.61
N LEU A 22 -20.33 -3.92 -12.98
CA LEU A 22 -20.62 -5.22 -13.61
C LEU A 22 -22.07 -5.31 -14.10
N THR A 23 -23.03 -4.87 -13.28
CA THR A 23 -24.45 -4.87 -13.66
C THR A 23 -24.70 -3.89 -14.80
N TYR A 24 -24.07 -2.71 -14.75
CA TYR A 24 -24.14 -1.71 -15.80
C TYR A 24 -23.62 -2.25 -17.13
N SER A 25 -22.42 -2.85 -17.14
CA SER A 25 -21.81 -3.52 -18.31
C SER A 25 -22.79 -4.47 -18.98
N LYS A 26 -23.41 -5.37 -18.20
CA LYS A 26 -24.34 -6.39 -18.72
C LYS A 26 -25.67 -5.83 -19.19
N THR A 27 -26.18 -4.77 -18.55
CA THR A 27 -27.49 -4.19 -18.88
C THR A 27 -27.44 -3.22 -20.04
N HIS A 28 -26.28 -2.61 -20.32
CA HIS A 28 -26.09 -1.62 -21.37
C HIS A 28 -25.33 -2.16 -22.59
N GLY A 29 -25.02 -3.46 -22.60
CA GLY A 29 -24.42 -4.15 -23.75
C GLY A 29 -22.92 -3.89 -23.94
N ASP A 30 -22.23 -3.44 -22.88
CA ASP A 30 -20.79 -3.24 -22.87
C ASP A 30 -20.11 -4.49 -22.31
N ASP A 31 -20.25 -5.60 -23.03
CA ASP A 31 -19.80 -6.92 -22.58
C ASP A 31 -18.28 -7.07 -22.51
N ASP A 32 -17.55 -6.20 -23.19
CA ASP A 32 -16.08 -6.17 -23.26
C ASP A 32 -15.44 -5.38 -22.12
N LEU A 33 -16.22 -4.57 -21.37
CA LEU A 33 -15.74 -3.79 -20.22
C LEU A 33 -15.08 -4.68 -19.15
N TYR A 34 -15.54 -5.92 -19.01
CA TYR A 34 -14.97 -6.92 -18.09
C TYR A 34 -14.51 -8.17 -18.84
N ASP A 35 -13.19 -8.37 -18.90
CA ASP A 35 -12.64 -9.68 -19.23
C ASP A 35 -12.61 -10.54 -17.95
N TRP A 36 -13.31 -11.68 -17.99
CA TRP A 36 -13.44 -12.55 -16.82
C TRP A 36 -12.12 -13.16 -16.36
N LYS A 37 -11.16 -13.39 -17.26
CA LYS A 37 -9.83 -13.92 -16.89
C LYS A 37 -9.02 -12.84 -16.21
N ASP A 38 -9.05 -11.61 -16.71
CA ASP A 38 -8.37 -10.47 -16.09
C ASP A 38 -8.98 -10.11 -14.74
N PHE A 39 -10.32 -10.15 -14.62
CA PHE A 39 -11.01 -9.95 -13.35
C PHE A 39 -10.66 -11.03 -12.31
N ALA A 40 -10.64 -12.30 -12.72
CA ALA A 40 -10.23 -13.40 -11.85
C ALA A 40 -8.76 -13.30 -11.42
N ALA A 41 -7.86 -12.99 -12.35
CA ALA A 41 -6.45 -12.76 -12.06
C ALA A 41 -6.27 -11.57 -11.08
N SER A 42 -6.96 -10.47 -11.33
CA SER A 42 -6.92 -9.27 -10.47
C SER A 42 -7.41 -9.58 -9.06
N SER A 43 -8.50 -10.34 -8.95
CA SER A 43 -9.05 -10.78 -7.66
C SER A 43 -8.08 -11.69 -6.91
N ALA A 44 -7.48 -12.66 -7.60
CA ALA A 44 -6.50 -13.57 -7.01
C ALA A 44 -5.26 -12.82 -6.48
N MET A 45 -4.78 -11.82 -7.22
CA MET A 45 -3.65 -10.98 -6.81
C MET A 45 -3.99 -10.11 -5.60
N GLY A 46 -5.16 -9.48 -5.59
CA GLY A 46 -5.62 -8.68 -4.44
C GLY A 46 -5.75 -9.53 -3.17
N ILE A 47 -6.33 -10.73 -3.27
CA ILE A 47 -6.43 -11.67 -2.14
C ILE A 47 -5.04 -12.14 -1.70
N GLY A 48 -4.18 -12.50 -2.64
CA GLY A 48 -2.80 -12.91 -2.36
C GLY A 48 -2.02 -11.82 -1.62
N SER A 49 -2.12 -10.56 -2.09
CA SER A 49 -1.50 -9.40 -1.45
C SER A 49 -2.07 -9.15 -0.04
N ALA A 50 -3.39 -9.29 0.16
CA ALA A 50 -4.01 -9.12 1.47
C ALA A 50 -3.55 -10.18 2.50
N ILE A 51 -3.11 -11.35 2.06
CA ILE A 51 -2.60 -12.42 2.92
C ILE A 51 -1.08 -12.26 3.14
N ILE A 52 -0.32 -12.10 2.06
CA ILE A 52 1.16 -12.08 2.08
C ILE A 52 1.68 -10.73 2.60
N GLY A 53 1.04 -9.64 2.21
CA GLY A 53 1.45 -8.27 2.55
C GLY A 53 1.60 -8.04 4.05
N PRO A 54 0.60 -8.38 4.90
CA PRO A 54 0.74 -8.27 6.34
C PRO A 54 1.89 -9.09 6.92
N LEU A 55 2.12 -10.30 6.41
CA LEU A 55 3.22 -11.16 6.90
C LEU A 55 4.58 -10.52 6.65
N LEU A 56 4.83 -10.06 5.42
CA LEU A 56 6.06 -9.37 5.07
C LEU A 56 6.20 -8.04 5.84
N LYS A 57 5.10 -7.29 5.97
CA LYS A 57 5.07 -6.04 6.75
C LYS A 57 5.40 -6.28 8.21
N VAL A 58 4.91 -7.34 8.85
CA VAL A 58 5.24 -7.64 10.24
C VAL A 58 6.72 -7.98 10.40
N ILE A 59 7.28 -8.80 9.51
CA ILE A 59 8.71 -9.16 9.57
C ILE A 59 9.57 -7.91 9.39
N LEU A 60 9.30 -7.12 8.35
CA LEU A 60 10.04 -5.89 8.08
C LEU A 60 9.86 -4.88 9.20
N LEU A 61 8.64 -4.74 9.73
CA LEU A 61 8.36 -3.87 10.87
C LEU A 61 9.19 -4.28 12.07
N VAL A 62 9.21 -5.56 12.46
CA VAL A 62 9.99 -6.02 13.63
C VAL A 62 11.47 -5.75 13.42
N VAL A 63 12.05 -6.16 12.27
CA VAL A 63 13.49 -6.00 12.03
C VAL A 63 13.91 -4.54 11.93
N LEU A 64 13.19 -3.72 11.15
CA LEU A 64 13.52 -2.31 10.96
C LEU A 64 13.24 -1.50 12.22
N PHE A 65 12.14 -1.81 12.94
CA PHE A 65 11.82 -1.14 14.19
C PHE A 65 12.82 -1.48 15.28
N GLU A 66 13.22 -2.75 15.43
CA GLU A 66 14.23 -3.15 16.41
C GLU A 66 15.56 -2.47 16.10
N TRP A 67 16.00 -2.50 14.84
CA TRP A 67 17.22 -1.80 14.42
C TRP A 67 17.18 -0.30 14.71
N ALA A 68 16.09 0.39 14.33
CA ALA A 68 15.92 1.81 14.60
C ALA A 68 15.83 2.09 16.11
N TYR A 69 15.15 1.22 16.86
CA TYR A 69 15.03 1.33 18.31
C TYR A 69 16.40 1.23 18.96
N GLU A 70 17.23 0.25 18.62
CA GLU A 70 18.58 0.12 19.17
C GLU A 70 19.46 1.32 18.81
N LEU A 71 19.40 1.77 17.55
CA LEU A 71 20.17 2.91 17.06
C LEU A 71 19.84 4.21 17.80
N PHE A 72 18.55 4.47 18.06
CA PHE A 72 18.09 5.71 18.70
C PHE A 72 17.85 5.58 20.22
N ASN A 73 18.10 4.41 20.80
CA ASN A 73 18.05 4.16 22.24
C ASN A 73 19.31 3.45 22.73
N PRO A 74 20.51 4.04 22.55
CA PRO A 74 21.76 3.44 23.01
C PRO A 74 21.82 3.35 24.54
N MET A 75 22.70 2.47 25.03
CA MET A 75 23.05 2.40 26.46
C MET A 75 24.15 3.43 26.74
N VAL A 76 23.84 4.43 27.57
CA VAL A 76 24.79 5.43 28.06
C VAL A 76 24.92 5.23 29.57
N ASP A 77 26.12 4.91 30.04
CA ASP A 77 26.42 4.65 31.46
C ASP A 77 25.50 3.59 32.12
N GLY A 78 25.13 2.56 31.37
CA GLY A 78 24.27 1.47 31.85
C GLY A 78 22.78 1.82 31.88
N VAL A 79 22.40 3.00 31.40
CA VAL A 79 20.99 3.42 31.26
C VAL A 79 20.63 3.53 29.78
N ARG A 80 19.46 3.02 29.40
CA ARG A 80 18.95 3.18 28.03
C ARG A 80 18.49 4.62 27.85
N THR A 81 19.10 5.33 26.90
CA THR A 81 18.84 6.75 26.67
C THR A 81 18.25 6.95 25.29
N ASN A 82 17.03 7.48 25.22
CA ASN A 82 16.40 7.84 23.96
C ASN A 82 16.99 9.16 23.44
N ILE A 83 17.65 9.13 22.28
CA ILE A 83 18.31 10.30 21.69
C ILE A 83 17.50 10.95 20.56
N MET A 84 16.45 10.27 20.07
CA MET A 84 15.65 10.73 18.92
C MET A 84 14.19 10.29 19.05
N GLY A 85 13.53 10.71 20.12
CA GLY A 85 12.14 10.37 20.45
C GLY A 85 11.22 11.57 20.35
N TYR A 86 9.93 11.37 20.64
CA TYR A 86 8.94 12.44 20.51
C TYR A 86 9.24 13.65 21.44
N GLU A 87 9.84 13.41 22.61
CA GLU A 87 10.25 14.47 23.53
C GLU A 87 11.49 15.24 23.05
N SER A 88 12.33 14.62 22.21
CA SER A 88 13.56 15.23 21.68
C SER A 88 13.28 16.43 20.78
N PHE A 89 12.06 16.54 20.25
CA PHE A 89 11.69 17.58 19.26
C PHE A 89 10.63 18.58 19.76
N GLY A 90 10.00 18.37 20.92
CA GLY A 90 8.90 19.20 21.40
C GLY A 90 7.70 19.20 20.44
N TYR A 91 7.00 20.35 20.27
CA TYR A 91 5.92 20.48 19.27
C TYR A 91 6.48 20.65 17.85
N ALA A 92 6.96 19.55 17.28
CA ALA A 92 7.66 19.51 16.00
C ALA A 92 6.75 19.23 14.81
N TRP A 93 5.72 20.07 14.60
CA TRP A 93 4.78 19.92 13.49
C TRP A 93 5.47 19.83 12.11
N TYR A 94 6.63 20.47 11.95
CA TYR A 94 7.43 20.44 10.72
C TYR A 94 8.00 19.05 10.40
N VAL A 95 8.20 18.18 11.41
CA VAL A 95 8.65 16.80 11.19
C VAL A 95 7.63 16.03 10.36
N TRP A 96 6.33 16.25 10.57
CA TRP A 96 5.30 15.65 9.73
C TRP A 96 5.41 16.05 8.27
N LEU A 97 5.69 17.33 7.99
CA LEU A 97 5.90 17.78 6.61
C LEU A 97 7.17 17.19 6.00
N LEU A 98 8.26 17.13 6.77
CA LEU A 98 9.50 16.53 6.30
C LEU A 98 9.32 15.03 6.01
N CYS A 99 8.62 14.30 6.89
CA CYS A 99 8.27 12.91 6.67
C CYS A 99 7.39 12.73 5.44
N GLN A 100 6.37 13.58 5.25
CA GLN A 100 5.51 13.52 4.06
C GLN A 100 6.32 13.73 2.78
N LEU A 101 7.19 14.74 2.74
CA LEU A 101 8.04 15.01 1.57
C LEU A 101 9.05 13.90 1.32
N ALA A 102 9.63 13.31 2.38
CA ALA A 102 10.54 12.19 2.28
C ALA A 102 9.84 10.92 1.78
N ASP A 103 8.62 10.65 2.26
CA ASP A 103 7.79 9.54 1.80
C ASP A 103 7.45 9.70 0.32
N ASP A 104 6.95 10.87 -0.08
CA ASP A 104 6.58 11.16 -1.47
C ASP A 104 7.79 11.07 -2.42
N PHE A 105 8.94 11.60 -1.98
CA PHE A 105 10.19 11.50 -2.74
C PHE A 105 10.67 10.06 -2.90
N THR A 106 10.67 9.26 -1.82
CA THR A 106 11.11 7.87 -1.89
C THR A 106 10.14 7.03 -2.72
N TYR A 107 8.83 7.26 -2.60
CA TYR A 107 7.80 6.62 -3.42
C TYR A 107 7.97 6.95 -4.90
N TYR A 108 8.21 8.22 -5.27
CA TYR A 108 8.46 8.62 -6.66
C TYR A 108 9.64 7.84 -7.27
N TRP A 109 10.78 7.79 -6.57
CA TRP A 109 11.95 7.09 -7.08
C TRP A 109 11.77 5.58 -7.11
N PHE A 110 11.08 5.01 -6.13
CA PHE A 110 10.71 3.59 -6.14
C PHE A 110 9.83 3.26 -7.35
N HIS A 111 8.78 4.05 -7.58
CA HIS A 111 7.88 3.87 -8.71
C HIS A 111 8.60 4.06 -10.05
N ARG A 112 9.43 5.10 -10.18
CA ARG A 112 10.27 5.31 -11.36
C ARG A 112 11.20 4.13 -11.62
N ALA A 113 11.85 3.60 -10.58
CA ALA A 113 12.71 2.44 -10.69
C ALA A 113 11.93 1.19 -11.15
N ASN A 114 10.67 1.04 -10.73
CA ASN A 114 9.78 -0.01 -11.24
C ASN A 114 9.50 0.11 -12.75
N HIS A 115 9.58 1.31 -13.33
CA HIS A 115 9.45 1.51 -14.78
C HIS A 115 10.78 1.46 -15.56
N GLU A 116 11.91 1.74 -14.91
CA GLU A 116 13.21 1.83 -15.59
C GLU A 116 14.08 0.57 -15.43
N ILE A 117 13.91 -0.22 -14.37
CA ILE A 117 14.74 -1.40 -14.06
C ILE A 117 13.98 -2.69 -14.40
N ARG A 118 14.55 -3.53 -15.27
CA ARG A 118 13.90 -4.74 -15.82
C ARG A 118 13.31 -5.70 -14.78
N ILE A 119 14.04 -5.97 -13.69
CA ILE A 119 13.55 -6.89 -12.65
C ILE A 119 12.38 -6.30 -11.87
N LEU A 120 12.40 -4.99 -11.62
CA LEU A 120 11.32 -4.29 -10.94
C LEU A 120 10.10 -4.15 -11.87
N TRP A 121 10.34 -3.87 -13.15
CA TRP A 121 9.30 -3.87 -14.19
C TRP A 121 8.57 -5.22 -14.28
N ALA A 122 9.28 -6.33 -14.22
CA ALA A 122 8.66 -7.65 -14.26
C ALA A 122 7.66 -7.88 -13.11
N ALA A 123 7.91 -7.29 -11.93
CA ALA A 123 6.97 -7.30 -10.82
C ALA A 123 5.85 -6.27 -10.98
N HIS A 124 6.17 -5.11 -11.57
CA HIS A 124 5.27 -3.96 -11.62
C HIS A 124 4.28 -3.97 -12.81
N ILE A 125 4.66 -4.56 -13.95
CA ILE A 125 3.82 -4.63 -15.16
C ILE A 125 2.47 -5.28 -14.90
N VAL A 126 2.37 -6.14 -13.90
CA VAL A 126 1.15 -6.81 -13.48
C VAL A 126 0.04 -5.79 -13.17
N HIS A 127 0.36 -4.65 -12.55
CA HIS A 127 -0.61 -3.58 -12.28
C HIS A 127 -1.05 -2.86 -13.56
N HIS A 128 -0.21 -2.86 -14.59
CA HIS A 128 -0.43 -2.21 -15.89
C HIS A 128 -0.87 -3.18 -16.99
N SER A 129 -1.15 -4.44 -16.66
CA SER A 129 -1.27 -5.50 -17.66
C SER A 129 -2.65 -5.59 -18.32
N SER A 130 -3.62 -4.76 -17.93
CA SER A 130 -4.96 -4.82 -18.49
C SER A 130 -5.22 -3.71 -19.47
N ASP A 131 -5.91 -4.11 -20.53
CA ASP A 131 -6.38 -3.24 -21.60
C ASP A 131 -7.70 -2.54 -21.22
N ASN A 132 -8.36 -3.00 -20.15
CA ASN A 132 -9.67 -2.51 -19.72
C ASN A 132 -9.57 -1.64 -18.46
N PHE A 133 -10.19 -0.48 -18.50
CA PHE A 133 -10.31 0.40 -17.34
C PHE A 133 -11.65 0.15 -16.62
N ASN A 134 -11.63 -0.68 -15.56
CA ASN A 134 -12.80 -0.97 -14.73
C ASN A 134 -12.40 -1.15 -13.25
N LEU A 135 -13.35 -1.05 -12.33
CA LEU A 135 -13.11 -1.15 -10.89
C LEU A 135 -12.60 -2.53 -10.45
N GLY A 136 -12.97 -3.59 -11.17
CA GLY A 136 -12.47 -4.94 -10.90
C GLY A 136 -10.97 -5.08 -11.14
N THR A 137 -10.43 -4.39 -12.15
CA THR A 137 -8.98 -4.34 -12.38
C THR A 137 -8.24 -3.65 -11.25
N ALA A 138 -8.87 -2.69 -10.56
CA ALA A 138 -8.25 -1.98 -9.46
C ALA A 138 -8.00 -2.87 -8.22
N ILE A 139 -8.59 -4.08 -8.15
CA ILE A 139 -8.31 -5.04 -7.07
C ILE A 139 -6.84 -5.47 -7.04
N ARG A 140 -6.16 -5.47 -8.20
CA ARG A 140 -4.74 -5.80 -8.27
C ARG A 140 -3.81 -4.66 -7.89
N ASN A 141 -4.32 -3.46 -7.62
CA ASN A 141 -3.49 -2.36 -7.13
C ASN A 141 -3.05 -2.68 -5.70
N GLY A 142 -1.79 -3.04 -5.56
CA GLY A 142 -1.16 -3.44 -4.30
C GLY A 142 0.31 -3.08 -4.31
#